data_AF-A0A0Q5BVU9-F1
#
_entry.id   AF-A0A0Q5BVU9-F1
#
_cell.length_a   1.000
_cell.length_b   1.000
_cell.length_c   1.000
_cell.angle_alpha   90.00
_cell.angle_beta   90.00
_cell.angle_gamma   90.00
#
_symmetry.space_group_name_H-M   'P 1'
#
loop_
_entity.id
_entity.type
_entity.pdbx_description
1 polymer ?
#
loop_
_entity_poly.entity_id
_entity_poly.type
_entity_poly.pdbx_seq_one_letter_code
_entity_poly.pdbx_strand_id
1 'polypeptide(L)'
;MTPLDTSPPLHHGALLSRIPQLVGFQPRESVVLVPVRDGAPTGALRFDLPGGDPVLSARAFLGALGRFGRADSVVAVLYADDPARSGAVASALRARARETSLTSFEAIGAEPEPAPIVDPAGGLRSARKAVAEQVDLLLDRHPRAELPGGDRARVEQLLRRTADGREIPPGPELTAALIVSAQRPAWVEHALTILLAPRAQAHPDHVVEAIARVADLAPRTERARVLVLLAALHWSSGDSAAALRVAQEAGRTDPHEEGGRRLLAALECGERPPWRFAHERAA
;
A
#
# COMPACT_ATOMS: atom_id res chain seq x y z
N MET A 1 18.04 -10.81 -43.98
CA MET A 1 16.96 -11.34 -43.12
C MET A 1 17.61 -11.94 -41.89
N THR A 2 17.72 -11.15 -40.84
CA THR A 2 18.35 -11.53 -39.57
C THR A 2 17.28 -12.20 -38.70
N PRO A 3 17.50 -13.42 -38.16
CA PRO A 3 16.54 -14.00 -37.24
C PRO A 3 16.59 -13.25 -35.91
N LEU A 4 15.38 -13.02 -35.39
CA LEU A 4 15.08 -12.30 -34.16
C LEU A 4 15.62 -13.01 -32.91
N ASP A 5 16.14 -12.18 -32.02
CA ASP A 5 16.00 -12.23 -30.56
C ASP A 5 16.03 -13.62 -29.90
N THR A 6 17.24 -14.14 -29.69
CA THR A 6 17.48 -15.21 -28.72
C THR A 6 17.55 -14.61 -27.32
N SER A 7 16.41 -14.24 -26.75
CA SER A 7 16.32 -14.04 -25.30
C SER A 7 16.62 -15.40 -24.63
N PRO A 8 17.63 -15.49 -23.73
CA PRO A 8 18.00 -16.75 -23.11
C PRO A 8 16.85 -17.31 -22.26
N PRO A 9 16.81 -18.64 -22.00
CA PRO A 9 15.83 -19.23 -21.11
C PRO A 9 15.88 -18.49 -19.77
N LEU A 10 14.72 -18.08 -19.26
CA LEU A 10 14.61 -17.41 -17.96
C LEU A 10 15.21 -18.31 -16.88
N HIS A 11 16.46 -18.04 -16.50
CA HIS A 11 17.07 -18.66 -15.34
C HIS A 11 16.18 -18.36 -14.14
N HIS A 12 15.81 -19.39 -13.37
CA HIS A 12 14.86 -19.27 -12.26
C HIS A 12 15.19 -18.12 -11.31
N GLY A 13 16.47 -17.87 -11.03
CA GLY A 13 16.90 -16.72 -10.21
C GLY A 13 16.53 -15.35 -10.79
N ALA A 14 16.60 -15.16 -12.11
CA ALA A 14 16.21 -13.91 -12.77
C ALA A 14 14.68 -13.72 -12.80
N LEU A 15 13.91 -14.80 -12.80
CA LEU A 15 12.46 -14.75 -12.67
C LEU A 15 12.05 -14.44 -11.23
N LEU A 16 12.63 -15.14 -10.26
CA LEU A 16 12.34 -14.97 -8.83
C LEU A 16 12.61 -13.53 -8.36
N SER A 17 13.67 -12.90 -8.83
CA SER A 17 14.01 -11.50 -8.49
C SER A 17 13.04 -10.47 -9.09
N ARG A 18 12.32 -10.81 -10.17
CA ARG A 18 11.34 -9.92 -10.83
C ARG A 18 9.94 -10.04 -10.26
N ILE A 19 9.60 -11.15 -9.63
CA ILE A 19 8.25 -11.39 -9.06
C ILE A 19 7.79 -10.26 -8.13
N PRO A 20 8.60 -9.74 -7.19
CA PRO A 20 8.18 -8.65 -6.32
C PRO A 20 7.76 -7.39 -7.07
N GLN A 21 8.42 -7.09 -8.19
CA GLN A 21 8.06 -5.96 -9.06
C GLN A 21 6.77 -6.26 -9.84
N LEU A 22 6.59 -7.50 -10.30
CA LEU A 22 5.41 -7.94 -11.05
C LEU A 22 4.12 -7.94 -10.21
N VAL A 23 4.22 -8.32 -8.93
CA VAL A 23 3.07 -8.35 -8.01
C VAL A 23 2.98 -7.12 -7.10
N GLY A 24 3.99 -6.24 -7.11
CA GLY A 24 4.05 -5.00 -6.34
C GLY A 24 4.50 -5.17 -4.87
N PHE A 25 4.89 -6.36 -4.44
CA PHE A 25 5.42 -6.68 -3.11
C PHE A 25 6.12 -8.05 -3.08
N GLN A 26 7.09 -8.27 -2.18
CA GLN A 26 7.63 -9.60 -1.82
C GLN A 26 6.49 -10.53 -1.37
N PRO A 27 6.19 -11.60 -2.12
CA PRO A 27 5.17 -12.55 -1.72
C PRO A 27 5.61 -13.33 -0.47
N ARG A 28 4.66 -13.57 0.44
CA ARG A 28 4.79 -14.45 1.62
C ARG A 28 3.50 -15.22 1.75
N GLU A 29 3.59 -16.48 2.18
CA GLU A 29 2.43 -17.37 2.33
C GLU A 29 1.52 -17.27 1.10
N SER A 30 2.10 -17.51 -0.08
CA SER A 30 1.43 -17.26 -1.36
C SER A 30 1.87 -18.18 -2.48
N VAL A 31 0.98 -18.32 -3.46
CA VAL A 31 1.26 -18.94 -4.76
C VAL A 31 1.25 -17.83 -5.80
N VAL A 32 2.36 -17.65 -6.52
CA VAL A 32 2.45 -16.73 -7.66
C VAL A 32 2.47 -17.54 -8.94
N LEU A 33 1.49 -17.33 -9.81
CA LEU A 33 1.47 -17.88 -11.16
C LEU A 33 1.98 -16.84 -12.15
N VAL A 34 3.05 -17.17 -12.86
CA VAL A 34 3.64 -16.36 -13.91
C VAL A 34 3.33 -17.02 -15.26
N PRO A 35 2.31 -16.56 -15.99
CA PRO A 35 2.11 -16.98 -17.37
C PRO A 35 3.26 -16.49 -18.25
N VAL A 36 3.73 -17.39 -19.12
CA VAL A 36 4.77 -17.12 -20.10
C VAL A 36 4.20 -17.36 -21.49
N ARG A 37 4.44 -16.42 -22.39
CA ARG A 37 4.09 -16.49 -23.82
C ARG A 37 5.33 -16.14 -24.63
N ASP A 38 5.63 -16.95 -25.65
CA ASP A 38 6.81 -16.76 -26.50
C ASP A 38 8.13 -16.60 -25.70
N GLY A 39 8.24 -17.30 -24.57
CA GLY A 39 9.41 -17.26 -23.68
C GLY A 39 9.49 -16.04 -22.75
N ALA A 40 8.55 -15.09 -22.83
CA ALA A 40 8.51 -13.90 -21.99
C ALA A 40 7.36 -13.93 -20.95
N PRO A 41 7.57 -13.45 -19.70
CA PRO A 41 6.50 -13.34 -18.71
C PRO A 41 5.50 -12.26 -19.14
N THR A 42 4.21 -12.58 -19.20
CA THR A 42 3.17 -11.63 -19.62
C THR A 42 2.48 -10.92 -18.45
N GLY A 43 2.82 -11.31 -17.21
CA GLY A 43 2.24 -10.78 -15.98
C GLY A 43 2.43 -11.77 -14.83
N ALA A 44 1.78 -11.49 -13.70
CA ALA A 44 1.75 -12.41 -12.57
C ALA A 44 0.40 -12.35 -11.84
N LEU A 45 -0.06 -13.50 -11.37
CA LEU A 45 -1.21 -13.62 -10.48
C LEU A 45 -0.73 -14.16 -9.15
N ARG A 46 -1.03 -13.44 -8.07
CA ARG A 46 -0.78 -13.94 -6.72
C ARG A 46 -2.08 -14.38 -6.08
N PHE A 47 -2.02 -15.54 -5.43
CA PHE A 47 -3.01 -16.03 -4.50
C PHE A 47 -2.36 -16.22 -3.14
N ASP A 48 -3.13 -16.09 -2.06
CA ASP A 48 -2.67 -16.53 -0.75
C ASP A 48 -2.51 -18.07 -0.75
N LEU A 49 -1.55 -18.55 0.02
CA LEU A 49 -1.31 -19.97 0.16
C LEU A 49 -2.51 -20.58 0.90
N PRO A 50 -3.21 -21.55 0.31
CA PRO A 50 -4.42 -22.07 0.91
C PRO A 50 -4.09 -22.89 2.16
N GLY A 51 -4.86 -22.67 3.23
CA GLY A 51 -4.91 -23.58 4.39
C GLY A 51 -5.94 -24.71 4.25
N GLY A 52 -6.72 -24.72 3.17
CA GLY A 52 -7.77 -25.71 2.88
C GLY A 52 -7.39 -26.74 1.82
N ASP A 53 -8.36 -27.28 1.10
CA ASP A 53 -8.16 -28.32 0.08
C ASP A 53 -7.26 -27.84 -1.09
N PRO A 54 -6.03 -28.40 -1.24
CA PRO A 54 -5.09 -27.97 -2.27
C PRO A 54 -5.57 -28.29 -3.70
N VAL A 55 -6.42 -29.31 -3.88
CA VAL A 55 -6.94 -29.70 -5.20
C VAL A 55 -7.96 -28.68 -5.69
N LEU A 56 -8.90 -28.28 -4.82
CA LEU A 56 -9.87 -27.23 -5.12
C LEU A 56 -9.17 -25.90 -5.41
N SER A 57 -8.17 -25.53 -4.61
CA SER A 57 -7.37 -24.32 -4.81
C SER A 57 -6.62 -24.34 -6.15
N ALA A 58 -5.96 -25.45 -6.49
CA ALA A 58 -5.26 -25.59 -7.77
C ALA A 58 -6.19 -25.40 -8.98
N ARG A 59 -7.42 -25.94 -8.90
CA ARG A 59 -8.45 -25.74 -9.94
C ARG A 59 -8.84 -24.27 -10.07
N ALA A 60 -9.02 -23.57 -8.95
CA ALA A 60 -9.35 -22.15 -8.96
C ALA A 60 -8.20 -21.29 -9.52
N PHE A 61 -6.96 -21.54 -9.08
CA PHE A 61 -5.78 -20.76 -9.47
C PHE A 61 -5.49 -20.88 -10.97
N LEU A 62 -5.47 -22.10 -11.51
CA LEU A 62 -5.26 -22.30 -12.95
C LEU A 62 -6.48 -21.86 -13.78
N GLY A 63 -7.69 -21.97 -13.22
CA GLY A 63 -8.89 -21.43 -13.86
C GLY A 63 -8.86 -19.91 -14.03
N ALA A 64 -8.28 -19.18 -13.07
CA ALA A 64 -8.15 -17.73 -13.13
C ALA A 64 -7.22 -17.25 -14.27
N LEU A 65 -6.22 -18.06 -14.67
CA LEU A 65 -5.35 -17.75 -15.80
C LEU A 65 -6.10 -17.64 -17.12
N GLY A 66 -7.22 -18.35 -17.29
CA GLY A 66 -8.02 -18.30 -18.51
C GLY A 66 -8.54 -16.90 -18.85
N ARG A 67 -8.59 -15.98 -17.86
CA ARG A 67 -9.00 -14.58 -18.06
C ARG A 67 -7.89 -13.68 -18.63
N PHE A 68 -6.64 -14.15 -18.66
CA PHE A 68 -5.47 -13.42 -19.16
C PHE A 68 -5.11 -13.78 -20.61
N GLY A 69 -5.98 -14.54 -21.29
CA GLY A 69 -5.74 -15.06 -22.63
C GLY A 69 -4.95 -16.37 -22.63
N ARG A 70 -4.61 -16.87 -23.81
CA ARG A 70 -3.90 -18.15 -23.97
C ARG A 70 -2.45 -18.01 -23.46
N ALA A 71 -2.09 -18.74 -22.42
CA ALA A 71 -0.71 -18.89 -21.97
C ALA A 71 -0.15 -20.22 -22.51
N ASP A 72 1.09 -20.21 -22.98
CA ASP A 72 1.74 -21.41 -23.52
C ASP A 72 2.34 -22.23 -22.38
N SER A 73 2.89 -21.55 -21.38
CA SER A 73 3.45 -22.16 -20.17
C SER A 73 3.22 -21.31 -18.93
N VAL A 74 3.36 -21.93 -17.77
CA VAL A 74 3.17 -21.27 -16.47
C VAL A 74 4.26 -21.71 -15.51
N VAL A 75 4.85 -20.74 -14.82
CA VAL A 75 5.71 -20.98 -13.67
C VAL A 75 4.95 -20.61 -12.40
N ALA A 76 4.74 -21.59 -11.53
CA ALA A 76 4.19 -21.40 -10.20
C ALA A 76 5.34 -21.28 -9.18
N VAL A 77 5.37 -20.18 -8.44
CA VAL A 77 6.33 -19.96 -7.36
C VAL A 77 5.59 -19.98 -6.04
N LEU A 78 5.98 -20.89 -5.15
CA LEU A 78 5.35 -21.08 -3.85
C LEU A 78 6.25 -20.48 -2.77
N TYR A 79 5.70 -19.50 -2.07
CA TYR A 79 6.30 -18.88 -0.89
C TYR A 79 5.58 -19.40 0.33
N ALA A 80 6.23 -20.24 1.12
CA ALA A 80 5.65 -20.78 2.34
C ALA A 80 6.73 -21.04 3.37
N ASP A 81 6.41 -20.76 4.64
CA ASP A 81 7.26 -21.14 5.76
C ASP A 81 7.11 -22.65 6.08
N ASP A 82 6.03 -23.28 5.59
CA ASP A 82 5.74 -24.70 5.75
C ASP A 82 5.97 -25.47 4.42
N PRO A 83 7.05 -26.29 4.34
CA PRO A 83 7.36 -27.10 3.16
C PRO A 83 6.31 -28.17 2.84
N ALA A 84 5.60 -28.69 3.85
CA ALA A 84 4.60 -29.73 3.64
C ALA A 84 3.37 -29.17 2.95
N ARG A 85 2.89 -28.00 3.43
CA ARG A 85 1.75 -27.29 2.85
C ARG A 85 2.05 -26.78 1.44
N SER A 86 3.20 -26.15 1.22
CA SER A 86 3.62 -25.77 -0.13
C SER A 86 3.81 -26.98 -1.04
N GLY A 87 4.39 -28.08 -0.56
CA GLY A 87 4.52 -29.33 -1.30
C GLY A 87 3.18 -29.91 -1.76
N ALA A 88 2.16 -29.88 -0.89
CA ALA A 88 0.81 -30.33 -1.22
C ALA A 88 0.17 -29.46 -2.33
N VAL A 89 0.29 -28.14 -2.22
CA VAL A 89 -0.24 -27.20 -3.22
C VAL A 89 0.50 -27.30 -4.55
N ALA A 90 1.83 -27.43 -4.54
CA ALA A 90 2.63 -27.63 -5.73
C ALA A 90 2.25 -28.93 -6.46
N SER A 91 2.02 -30.01 -5.71
CA SER A 91 1.60 -31.30 -6.27
C SER A 91 0.22 -31.21 -6.91
N ALA A 92 -0.74 -30.56 -6.25
CA ALA A 92 -2.08 -30.33 -6.79
C ALA A 92 -2.07 -29.46 -8.05
N LEU A 93 -1.25 -28.41 -8.08
CA LEU A 93 -1.07 -27.56 -9.27
C LEU A 93 -0.47 -28.32 -10.44
N ARG A 94 0.57 -29.14 -10.21
CA ARG A 94 1.16 -29.99 -11.25
C ARG A 94 0.14 -31.00 -11.79
N ALA A 95 -0.64 -31.63 -10.92
CA ALA A 95 -1.68 -32.57 -11.32
C ALA A 95 -2.73 -31.88 -12.19
N ARG A 96 -3.25 -30.72 -11.74
CA ARG A 96 -4.27 -29.97 -12.48
C ARG A 96 -3.74 -29.42 -13.80
N ALA A 97 -2.49 -28.96 -13.88
CA ALA A 97 -1.91 -28.43 -15.11
C ALA A 97 -1.85 -29.47 -16.25
N ARG A 98 -1.67 -30.76 -15.92
CA ARG A 98 -1.73 -31.86 -16.91
C ARG A 98 -3.10 -32.02 -17.56
N GLU A 99 -4.14 -31.51 -16.92
CA GLU A 99 -5.52 -31.55 -17.43
C GLU A 99 -5.89 -30.28 -18.23
N THR A 100 -4.93 -29.38 -18.43
CA THR A 100 -5.08 -28.12 -19.18
C THR A 100 -4.31 -28.14 -20.49
N SER A 101 -4.51 -27.13 -21.33
CA SER A 101 -3.79 -27.00 -22.62
C SER A 101 -2.38 -26.41 -22.50
N LEU A 102 -1.80 -26.33 -21.30
CA LEU A 102 -0.46 -25.78 -21.10
C LEU A 102 0.60 -26.74 -21.65
N THR A 103 1.56 -26.20 -22.41
CA THR A 103 2.68 -26.98 -22.96
C THR A 103 3.72 -27.32 -21.92
N SER A 104 3.90 -26.46 -20.92
CA SER A 104 4.72 -26.74 -19.75
C SER A 104 4.18 -26.06 -18.49
N PHE A 105 4.39 -26.73 -17.36
CA PHE A 105 4.08 -26.21 -16.04
C PHE A 105 5.21 -26.56 -15.09
N GLU A 106 5.72 -25.56 -14.41
CA GLU A 106 6.77 -25.73 -13.41
C GLU A 106 6.28 -25.19 -12.07
N ALA A 107 6.58 -25.91 -10.99
CA ALA A 107 6.34 -25.43 -9.64
C ALA A 107 7.65 -25.42 -8.87
N ILE A 108 8.01 -24.25 -8.37
CA ILE A 108 9.26 -23.95 -7.69
C ILE A 108 8.91 -23.61 -6.25
N GLY A 109 9.49 -24.36 -5.31
CA GLY A 109 9.52 -23.92 -3.91
C GLY A 109 10.55 -22.82 -3.81
N ALA A 110 10.13 -21.62 -3.42
CA ALA A 110 11.09 -20.61 -3.01
C ALA A 110 11.57 -21.03 -1.61
N GLU A 111 12.82 -21.50 -1.50
CA GLU A 111 13.46 -21.57 -0.20
C GLU A 111 13.41 -20.16 0.42
N PRO A 112 13.18 -20.03 1.73
CA PRO A 112 13.44 -18.76 2.38
C PRO A 112 14.93 -18.46 2.15
N GLU A 113 15.24 -17.57 1.21
CA GLU A 113 16.60 -17.03 1.07
C GLU A 113 17.08 -16.55 2.45
N PRO A 114 18.41 -16.65 2.73
CA PRO A 114 18.95 -16.42 4.05
C PRO A 114 18.51 -15.06 4.57
N ALA A 115 18.42 -14.95 5.90
CA ALA A 115 17.97 -13.79 6.65
C ALA A 115 18.13 -12.51 5.84
N PRO A 116 17.03 -11.75 5.65
CA PRO A 116 16.96 -10.71 4.63
C PRO A 116 18.23 -9.89 4.71
N ILE A 117 18.89 -9.64 3.57
CA ILE A 117 19.68 -8.41 3.44
C ILE A 117 18.78 -7.37 4.09
N VAL A 118 19.23 -6.81 5.23
CA VAL A 118 18.38 -5.95 6.06
C VAL A 118 17.92 -4.83 5.16
N ASP A 119 16.71 -5.01 4.63
CA ASP A 119 16.02 -4.03 3.86
C ASP A 119 15.33 -3.18 4.91
N PRO A 120 15.76 -1.93 5.12
CA PRO A 120 15.02 -1.01 5.97
C PRO A 120 13.54 -0.88 5.57
N ALA A 121 13.12 -1.33 4.37
CA ALA A 121 11.72 -1.37 3.92
C ALA A 121 10.91 -2.62 4.35
N GLY A 122 11.53 -3.65 4.93
CA GLY A 122 10.82 -4.82 5.50
C GLY A 122 9.93 -4.46 6.70
N GLY A 123 10.35 -3.45 7.48
CA GLY A 123 9.55 -2.86 8.55
C GLY A 123 8.35 -2.10 8.00
N LEU A 124 8.56 -1.26 6.98
CA LEU A 124 7.50 -0.44 6.39
C LEU A 124 6.38 -1.28 5.80
N ARG A 125 6.70 -2.40 5.15
CA ARG A 125 5.66 -3.26 4.61
C ARG A 125 4.85 -3.97 5.69
N SER A 126 5.53 -4.53 6.69
CA SER A 126 4.84 -5.17 7.81
C SER A 126 3.95 -4.15 8.55
N ALA A 127 4.43 -2.91 8.70
CA ALA A 127 3.66 -1.81 9.26
C ALA A 127 2.44 -1.44 8.38
N ARG A 128 2.60 -1.31 7.07
CA ARG A 128 1.48 -1.07 6.13
C ARG A 128 0.41 -2.16 6.24
N LYS A 129 0.82 -3.43 6.30
CA LYS A 129 -0.11 -4.56 6.45
C LYS A 129 -0.87 -4.47 7.77
N ALA A 130 -0.17 -4.25 8.89
CA ALA A 130 -0.80 -4.14 10.20
C ALA A 130 -1.77 -2.95 10.28
N VAL A 131 -1.43 -1.81 9.67
CA VAL A 131 -2.32 -0.64 9.58
C VAL A 131 -3.55 -0.96 8.74
N ALA A 132 -3.39 -1.60 7.58
CA ALA A 132 -4.51 -1.98 6.72
C ALA A 132 -5.50 -2.90 7.44
N GLU A 133 -5.00 -3.94 8.14
CA GLU A 133 -5.85 -4.83 8.94
C GLU A 133 -6.65 -4.08 10.00
N GLN A 134 -6.06 -3.07 10.65
CA GLN A 134 -6.76 -2.25 11.64
C GLN A 134 -7.77 -1.29 10.99
N VAL A 135 -7.47 -0.73 9.81
CA VAL A 135 -8.41 0.10 9.05
C VAL A 135 -9.64 -0.72 8.65
N ASP A 136 -9.44 -1.93 8.12
CA ASP A 136 -10.52 -2.85 7.75
C ASP A 136 -11.40 -3.17 8.96
N LEU A 137 -10.79 -3.53 10.11
CA LEU A 137 -11.51 -3.80 11.36
C LEU A 137 -12.36 -2.61 11.85
N LEU A 138 -11.89 -1.37 11.65
CA LEU A 138 -12.60 -0.16 12.05
C LEU A 138 -13.74 0.18 11.09
N LEU A 139 -13.56 -0.04 9.78
CA LEU A 139 -14.56 0.25 8.75
C LEU A 139 -15.66 -0.82 8.68
N ASP A 140 -15.33 -2.10 8.89
CA ASP A 140 -16.27 -3.23 8.86
C ASP A 140 -17.33 -3.15 9.96
N ARG A 141 -17.05 -2.45 11.07
CA ARG A 141 -18.01 -2.30 12.18
C ARG A 141 -19.23 -1.45 11.81
N HIS A 142 -19.12 -0.56 10.82
CA HIS A 142 -20.19 0.01 9.97
C HIS A 142 -19.52 1.14 9.15
N PRO A 143 -19.79 1.30 7.84
CA PRO A 143 -19.20 2.37 7.01
C PRO A 143 -19.57 3.81 7.45
N ARG A 144 -20.42 3.95 8.47
CA ARG A 144 -20.78 5.22 9.14
C ARG A 144 -20.56 5.22 10.65
N ALA A 145 -20.24 4.08 11.26
CA ALA A 145 -20.13 3.95 12.72
C ALA A 145 -19.08 4.92 13.23
N GLU A 146 -19.46 5.79 14.16
CA GLU A 146 -18.51 6.69 14.80
C GLU A 146 -17.34 5.89 15.35
N LEU A 147 -16.12 6.42 15.19
CA LEU A 147 -14.99 5.88 15.96
C LEU A 147 -15.40 5.88 17.44
N PRO A 148 -15.16 4.79 18.19
CA PRO A 148 -15.40 4.79 19.63
C PRO A 148 -14.83 6.06 20.26
N GLY A 149 -15.57 6.73 21.14
CA GLY A 149 -15.17 8.04 21.68
C GLY A 149 -13.75 8.06 22.29
N GLY A 150 -13.29 6.92 22.81
CA GLY A 150 -11.91 6.73 23.27
C GLY A 150 -10.85 6.84 22.17
N ASP A 151 -11.12 6.35 20.96
CA ASP A 151 -10.18 6.39 19.84
C ASP A 151 -10.08 7.81 19.25
N ARG A 152 -11.19 8.54 19.19
CA ARG A 152 -11.18 9.96 18.82
C ARG A 152 -10.31 10.79 19.77
N ALA A 153 -10.49 10.63 21.08
CA ALA A 153 -9.70 11.36 22.08
C ALA A 153 -8.20 11.02 21.97
N ARG A 154 -7.86 9.75 21.69
CA ARG A 154 -6.48 9.31 21.46
C ARG A 154 -5.87 9.92 20.21
N VAL A 155 -6.61 10.02 19.10
CA VAL A 155 -6.15 10.69 17.87
C VAL A 155 -5.91 12.18 18.14
N GLU A 156 -6.83 12.87 18.82
CA GLU A 156 -6.63 14.29 19.16
C GLU A 156 -5.41 14.50 20.06
N GLN A 157 -5.20 13.61 21.05
CA GLN A 157 -4.00 13.65 21.90
C GLN A 157 -2.72 13.42 21.09
N LEU A 158 -2.73 12.50 20.12
CA LEU A 158 -1.61 12.27 19.21
C LEU A 158 -1.30 13.52 18.38
N LEU A 159 -2.31 14.15 17.77
CA LEU A 159 -2.12 15.38 16.99
C LEU A 159 -1.55 16.50 17.86
N ARG A 160 -2.05 16.68 19.09
CA ARG A 160 -1.51 17.68 20.03
C ARG A 160 -0.04 17.44 20.34
N ARG A 161 0.33 16.21 20.68
CA ARG A 161 1.72 15.86 21.01
C ARG A 161 2.65 15.97 19.79
N THR A 162 2.16 15.59 18.60
CA THR A 162 2.89 15.75 17.33
C THR A 162 3.20 17.23 17.10
N ALA A 163 2.23 18.11 17.27
CA ALA A 163 2.44 19.54 17.11
C ALA A 163 3.29 20.18 18.21
N ASP A 164 3.45 19.52 19.36
CA ASP A 164 4.44 19.88 20.38
C ASP A 164 5.86 19.34 20.07
N GLY A 165 6.10 18.78 18.88
CA GLY A 165 7.40 18.23 18.47
C GLY A 165 7.76 16.90 19.13
N ARG A 166 6.80 16.23 19.79
CA ARG A 166 7.07 14.96 20.48
C ARG A 166 6.96 13.79 19.51
N GLU A 167 8.03 13.02 19.38
CA GLU A 167 8.00 11.73 18.70
C GLU A 167 7.17 10.73 19.49
N ILE A 168 6.21 10.11 18.82
CA ILE A 168 5.45 8.98 19.34
C ILE A 168 5.33 8.03 18.17
N PRO A 169 5.91 6.83 18.25
CA PRO A 169 5.62 5.82 17.24
C PRO A 169 4.13 5.49 17.36
N PRO A 170 3.27 5.86 16.38
CA PRO A 170 1.89 5.42 16.45
C PRO A 170 1.90 3.92 16.18
N GLY A 171 1.29 3.15 17.08
CA GLY A 171 0.97 1.76 16.79
C GLY A 171 0.03 1.67 15.57
N PRO A 172 -0.10 0.48 14.96
CA PRO A 172 -0.98 0.30 13.81
C PRO A 172 -2.43 0.70 14.11
N GLU A 173 -2.90 0.51 15.34
CA GLU A 173 -4.25 0.85 15.79
C GLU A 173 -4.50 2.37 15.75
N LEU A 174 -3.56 3.16 16.29
CA LEU A 174 -3.72 4.62 16.36
C LEU A 174 -3.50 5.28 15.00
N THR A 175 -2.63 4.70 14.17
CA THR A 175 -2.44 5.09 12.77
C THR A 175 -3.73 4.84 11.97
N ALA A 176 -4.33 3.66 12.12
CA ALA A 176 -5.60 3.33 11.49
C ALA A 176 -6.74 4.22 11.97
N ALA A 177 -6.83 4.50 13.28
CA ALA A 177 -7.82 5.42 13.82
C ALA A 177 -7.70 6.84 13.24
N LEU A 178 -6.48 7.33 13.01
CA LEU A 178 -6.24 8.61 12.34
C LEU A 178 -6.69 8.56 10.87
N ILE A 179 -6.31 7.51 10.13
CA ILE A 179 -6.73 7.31 8.73
C ILE A 179 -8.25 7.26 8.59
N VAL A 180 -8.93 6.51 9.47
CA VAL A 180 -10.39 6.39 9.49
C VAL A 180 -11.03 7.72 9.90
N SER A 181 -10.41 8.48 10.81
CA SER A 181 -10.88 9.83 11.17
C SER A 181 -10.81 10.76 9.96
N ALA A 182 -9.78 10.66 9.12
CA ALA A 182 -9.63 11.46 7.90
C ALA A 182 -10.76 11.24 6.89
N GLN A 183 -11.43 10.09 6.94
CA GLN A 183 -12.61 9.81 6.12
C GLN A 183 -13.87 10.57 6.55
N ARG A 184 -13.81 11.36 7.63
CA ARG A 184 -14.94 12.16 8.09
C ARG A 184 -14.99 13.54 7.42
N PRO A 185 -16.19 14.07 7.16
CA PRO A 185 -16.36 15.47 6.78
C PRO A 185 -15.75 16.39 7.85
N ALA A 186 -15.20 17.53 7.43
CA ALA A 186 -14.59 18.55 8.28
C ALA A 186 -13.38 18.10 9.14
N TRP A 187 -12.87 16.86 8.94
CA TRP A 187 -11.77 16.36 9.75
C TRP A 187 -10.45 17.08 9.44
N VAL A 188 -10.20 17.41 8.17
CA VAL A 188 -8.97 18.11 7.77
C VAL A 188 -8.88 19.45 8.47
N GLU A 189 -9.96 20.23 8.49
CA GLU A 189 -10.04 21.52 9.18
C GLU A 189 -9.86 21.37 10.70
N HIS A 190 -10.47 20.34 11.30
CA HIS A 190 -10.29 20.03 12.72
C HIS A 190 -8.84 19.65 13.07
N ALA A 191 -8.23 18.77 12.27
CA ALA A 191 -6.85 18.36 12.44
C ALA A 191 -5.88 19.54 12.26
N LEU A 192 -6.07 20.38 11.24
CA LEU A 192 -5.30 21.61 11.03
C LEU A 192 -5.45 22.57 12.21
N THR A 193 -6.65 22.70 12.80
CA THR A 193 -6.86 23.53 13.99
C THR A 193 -5.98 23.09 15.16
N ILE A 194 -5.83 21.77 15.37
CA ILE A 194 -4.99 21.21 16.43
C ILE A 194 -3.49 21.37 16.10
N LEU A 195 -3.11 21.03 14.86
CA LEU A 195 -1.72 20.98 14.41
C LEU A 195 -1.10 22.38 14.29
N LEU A 196 -1.88 23.37 13.83
CA LEU A 196 -1.44 24.75 13.61
C LEU A 196 -1.66 25.68 14.81
N ALA A 197 -2.21 25.16 15.93
CA ALA A 197 -2.47 25.97 17.12
C ALA A 197 -1.19 26.69 17.61
N PRO A 198 -1.30 27.94 18.12
CA PRO A 198 -0.14 28.69 18.62
C PRO A 198 0.60 27.94 19.72
N ARG A 199 1.92 27.83 19.59
CA ARG A 199 2.80 27.12 20.52
C ARG A 199 4.11 27.89 20.74
N ALA A 200 4.71 27.70 21.91
CA ALA A 200 6.00 28.29 22.25
C ALA A 200 7.16 27.71 21.43
N GLN A 201 7.06 26.45 21.01
CA GLN A 201 8.04 25.74 20.16
C GLN A 201 7.27 25.02 19.04
N ALA A 202 7.12 25.69 17.90
CA ALA A 202 6.51 25.08 16.71
C ALA A 202 7.60 24.40 15.87
N HIS A 203 7.33 23.16 15.47
CA HIS A 203 8.21 22.39 14.59
C HIS A 203 7.42 21.95 13.33
N PRO A 204 7.25 22.84 12.33
CA PRO A 204 6.46 22.54 11.12
C PRO A 204 6.94 21.29 10.39
N ASP A 205 8.27 21.12 10.26
CA ASP A 205 8.86 19.96 9.59
C ASP A 205 8.52 18.64 10.28
N HIS A 206 8.54 18.62 11.62
CA HIS A 206 8.17 17.43 12.40
C HIS A 206 6.70 17.04 12.20
N VAL A 207 5.80 18.03 12.13
CA VAL A 207 4.38 17.80 11.85
C VAL A 207 4.18 17.25 10.44
N VAL A 208 4.83 17.87 9.46
CA VAL A 208 4.80 17.42 8.06
C VAL A 208 5.33 15.99 7.94
N GLU A 209 6.48 15.70 8.54
CA GLU A 209 7.10 14.37 8.49
C GLU A 209 6.23 13.31 9.18
N ALA A 210 5.63 13.64 10.33
CA ALA A 210 4.72 12.74 11.03
C ALA A 210 3.49 12.39 10.19
N ILE A 211 2.88 13.38 9.53
CA ILE A 211 1.70 13.15 8.68
C ILE A 211 2.09 12.47 7.37
N ALA A 212 3.28 12.73 6.81
CA ALA A 212 3.83 12.01 5.67
C ALA A 212 4.00 10.51 5.98
N ARG A 213 4.52 10.17 7.16
CA ARG A 213 4.60 8.76 7.60
C ARG A 213 3.23 8.09 7.67
N VAL A 214 2.20 8.80 8.13
CA VAL A 214 0.83 8.27 8.14
C VAL A 214 0.29 8.08 6.72
N ALA A 215 0.53 9.03 5.81
CA ALA A 215 0.17 8.91 4.40
C ALA A 215 0.87 7.71 3.73
N ASP A 216 2.12 7.44 4.10
CA ASP A 216 2.87 6.28 3.58
C ASP A 216 2.37 4.95 4.10
N LEU A 217 1.76 4.92 5.29
CA LEU A 217 1.17 3.73 5.89
C LEU A 217 -0.30 3.50 5.48
N ALA A 218 -0.97 4.54 4.98
CA ALA A 218 -2.38 4.47 4.61
C ALA A 218 -2.64 3.51 3.42
N PRO A 219 -3.68 2.66 3.48
CA PRO A 219 -4.08 1.87 2.32
C PRO A 219 -4.54 2.77 1.18
N ARG A 220 -4.45 2.26 -0.05
CA ARG A 220 -4.62 3.07 -1.28
C ARG A 220 -5.96 3.81 -1.34
N THR A 221 -7.04 3.18 -0.88
CA THR A 221 -8.40 3.72 -0.92
C THR A 221 -8.62 4.87 0.07
N GLU A 222 -7.92 4.87 1.20
CA GLU A 222 -8.06 5.88 2.25
C GLU A 222 -6.99 6.98 2.18
N ARG A 223 -5.90 6.73 1.45
CA ARG A 223 -4.70 7.57 1.39
C ARG A 223 -4.96 8.99 0.86
N ALA A 224 -5.90 9.15 -0.08
CA ALA A 224 -6.19 10.44 -0.70
C ALA A 224 -6.48 11.55 0.34
N ARG A 225 -7.31 11.28 1.34
CA ARG A 225 -7.65 12.28 2.36
C ARG A 225 -6.54 12.61 3.33
N VAL A 226 -5.64 11.66 3.59
CA VAL A 226 -4.43 11.92 4.39
C VAL A 226 -3.47 12.81 3.60
N LEU A 227 -3.35 12.59 2.29
CA LEU A 227 -2.57 13.44 1.39
C LEU A 227 -3.13 14.87 1.31
N VAL A 228 -4.45 15.06 1.38
CA VAL A 228 -5.07 16.39 1.46
C VAL A 228 -4.60 17.14 2.71
N LEU A 229 -4.61 16.48 3.88
CA LEU A 229 -4.09 17.08 5.11
C LEU A 229 -2.60 17.42 4.97
N LEU A 230 -1.80 16.51 4.42
CA LEU A 230 -0.36 16.73 4.21
C LEU A 230 -0.08 17.91 3.28
N ALA A 231 -0.82 18.01 2.17
CA ALA A 231 -0.70 19.11 1.22
C ALA A 231 -1.10 20.45 1.86
N ALA A 232 -2.17 20.46 2.66
CA ALA A 232 -2.57 21.64 3.42
C ALA A 232 -1.50 22.06 4.46
N LEU A 233 -0.82 21.11 5.10
CA LEU A 233 0.30 21.40 5.99
C LEU A 233 1.49 21.99 5.26
N HIS A 234 1.91 21.43 4.12
CA HIS A 234 2.97 22.02 3.29
C HIS A 234 2.62 23.45 2.87
N TRP A 235 1.38 23.69 2.45
CA TRP A 235 0.94 25.03 2.06
C TRP A 235 0.95 26.00 3.24
N SER A 236 0.52 25.55 4.42
CA SER A 236 0.51 26.32 5.66
C SER A 236 1.92 26.63 6.18
N SER A 237 2.92 25.81 5.83
CA SER A 237 4.35 26.02 6.13
C SER A 237 5.07 26.89 5.09
N GLY A 238 4.37 27.36 4.04
CA GLY A 238 4.94 28.18 2.97
C GLY A 238 5.55 27.42 1.79
N ASP A 239 5.53 26.08 1.78
CA ASP A 239 6.03 25.26 0.67
C ASP A 239 4.91 24.93 -0.33
N SER A 240 4.53 25.91 -1.14
CA SER A 240 3.51 25.76 -2.19
C SER A 240 3.89 24.72 -3.25
N ALA A 241 5.19 24.50 -3.50
CA ALA A 241 5.64 23.52 -4.48
C ALA A 241 5.41 22.09 -3.97
N ALA A 242 5.76 21.79 -2.71
CA ALA A 242 5.45 20.50 -2.10
C ALA A 242 3.94 20.32 -1.96
N ALA A 243 3.21 21.36 -1.54
CA ALA A 243 1.75 21.33 -1.47
C ALA A 243 1.11 20.92 -2.79
N LEU A 244 1.55 21.52 -3.91
CA LEU A 244 1.04 21.21 -5.25
C LEU A 244 1.34 19.76 -5.63
N ARG A 245 2.56 19.26 -5.40
CA ARG A 245 2.91 17.86 -5.71
C ARG A 245 2.04 16.87 -4.94
N VAL A 246 1.84 17.10 -3.63
CA VAL A 246 1.05 16.22 -2.78
C VAL A 246 -0.43 16.30 -3.13
N ALA A 247 -0.96 17.49 -3.47
CA ALA A 247 -2.33 17.66 -3.94
C ALA A 247 -2.59 16.89 -5.25
N GLN A 248 -1.64 16.92 -6.18
CA GLN A 248 -1.72 16.12 -7.40
C GLN A 248 -1.65 14.62 -7.12
N GLU A 249 -0.85 14.17 -6.14
CA GLU A 249 -0.83 12.76 -5.72
C GLU A 249 -2.17 12.33 -5.12
N ALA A 250 -2.81 13.19 -4.32
CA ALA A 250 -4.15 12.94 -3.79
C ALA A 250 -5.16 12.72 -4.94
N GLY A 251 -5.16 13.60 -5.95
CA GLY A 251 -6.04 13.48 -7.12
C GLY A 251 -5.75 12.28 -8.01
N ARG A 252 -4.49 11.83 -8.12
CA ARG A 252 -4.14 10.57 -8.80
C ARG A 252 -4.62 9.34 -8.02
N THR A 253 -4.68 9.44 -6.70
CA THR A 253 -5.15 8.36 -5.81
C THR A 253 -6.67 8.25 -5.83
N ASP A 254 -7.37 9.39 -5.74
CA ASP A 254 -8.83 9.48 -5.89
C ASP A 254 -9.22 10.78 -6.61
N PRO A 255 -9.59 10.71 -7.90
CA PRO A 255 -10.03 11.88 -8.68
C PRO A 255 -11.34 12.53 -8.17
N HIS A 256 -12.11 11.80 -7.35
CA HIS A 256 -13.38 12.28 -6.81
C HIS A 256 -13.25 12.95 -5.44
N GLU A 257 -12.08 12.88 -4.81
CA GLU A 257 -11.84 13.48 -3.50
C GLU A 257 -11.96 15.01 -3.59
N GLU A 258 -12.94 15.55 -2.87
CA GLU A 258 -13.35 16.95 -3.00
C GLU A 258 -12.32 17.93 -2.45
N GLY A 259 -11.69 17.61 -1.32
CA GLY A 259 -10.70 18.48 -0.67
C GLY A 259 -9.46 18.72 -1.53
N GLY A 260 -8.98 17.67 -2.19
CA GLY A 260 -7.80 17.64 -3.04
C GLY A 260 -8.04 18.42 -4.33
N ARG A 261 -9.22 18.30 -4.94
CA ARG A 261 -9.58 19.15 -6.09
C ARG A 261 -9.66 20.63 -5.72
N ARG A 262 -10.31 20.95 -4.59
CA ARG A 262 -10.40 22.34 -4.11
C ARG A 262 -9.02 22.92 -3.80
N LEU A 263 -8.18 22.15 -3.10
CA LEU A 263 -6.82 22.55 -2.76
C LEU A 263 -5.95 22.73 -4.01
N LEU A 264 -6.02 21.80 -4.96
CA LEU A 264 -5.29 21.87 -6.22
C LEU A 264 -5.66 23.13 -7.01
N ALA A 265 -6.96 23.41 -7.16
CA ALA A 265 -7.44 24.60 -7.84
C ALA A 265 -6.95 25.90 -7.17
N ALA A 266 -7.01 25.97 -5.83
CA ALA A 266 -6.54 27.15 -5.09
C ALA A 266 -5.02 27.37 -5.25
N LEU A 267 -4.23 26.30 -5.23
CA LEU A 267 -2.78 26.34 -5.45
C LEU A 267 -2.44 26.79 -6.88
N GLU A 268 -3.14 26.30 -7.90
CA GLU A 268 -2.95 26.69 -9.30
C GLU A 268 -3.34 28.15 -9.55
N CYS A 269 -4.35 28.66 -8.83
CA CYS A 269 -4.75 30.07 -8.85
C CYS A 269 -3.79 30.99 -8.08
N GLY A 270 -2.78 30.46 -7.39
CA GLY A 270 -1.84 31.25 -6.59
C GLY A 270 -2.50 31.87 -5.34
N GLU A 271 -3.55 31.24 -4.81
CA GLU A 271 -4.20 31.71 -3.58
C GLU A 271 -3.27 31.59 -2.36
N ARG A 272 -3.66 32.23 -1.26
CA ARG A 272 -2.99 32.09 0.03
C ARG A 272 -3.66 30.98 0.84
N PRO A 273 -2.89 30.24 1.66
CA PRO A 273 -3.47 29.18 2.47
C PRO A 273 -4.49 29.79 3.45
N PRO A 274 -5.71 29.23 3.55
CA PRO A 274 -6.72 29.72 4.50
C PRO A 274 -6.34 29.39 5.94
N TRP A 275 -5.44 28.42 6.14
CA TRP A 275 -4.88 28.03 7.43
C TRP A 275 -3.41 28.46 7.49
N ARG A 276 -3.00 29.11 8.58
CA ARG A 276 -1.60 29.53 8.80
C ARG A 276 -1.17 29.22 10.21
N PHE A 277 0.10 28.86 10.39
CA PHE A 277 0.68 28.79 11.72
C PHE A 277 0.64 30.18 12.37
N ALA A 278 0.36 30.21 13.68
CA ALA A 278 0.14 31.46 14.40
C ALA A 278 1.31 32.46 14.34
N HIS A 279 2.54 31.99 14.12
CA HIS A 279 3.73 32.87 14.02
C HIS A 279 3.76 33.72 12.73
N GLU A 280 2.98 33.37 11.71
CA GLU A 280 2.86 34.14 10.46
C GLU A 280 1.64 35.08 10.42
N ARG A 281 0.83 35.12 11.48
CA ARG A 281 -0.29 36.08 11.57
C ARG A 281 0.12 37.43 12.16
N ALA A 282 1.39 37.56 12.58
CA ALA A 282 1.94 38.75 13.23
C ALA A 282 3.03 39.48 12.40
N ALA A 283 3.24 39.08 11.15
CA ALA A 283 4.09 39.75 10.16
C ALA A 283 3.25 40.15 8.95
#